data_AF-A0AAX0WXI3-F1
#
_entry.id   AF-A0AAX0WXI3-F1
#
_cell.length_a   1.000
_cell.length_b   1.000
_cell.length_c   1.000
_cell.angle_alpha   90.00
_cell.angle_beta   90.00
_cell.angle_gamma   90.00
#
_symmetry.space_group_name_H-M   'P 1'
#
loop_
_entity.id
_entity.type
_entity.pdbx_description
1 polymer ?
#
loop_
_entity_poly.entity_id
_entity_poly.type
_entity_poly.pdbx_seq_one_letter_code
_entity_poly.pdbx_strand_id
1 'polypeptide(L)'
;MATSQVEAKKIIFSDKIIALVNKPDVHFDEIDALVSEELAVVPGGDALDQLTDFIHLVSFTKAKHFSHPVLALQVFLNENTSQETRRALIKAIRMAPARDDKIYELICLLAQKEKLARYTQITHVTPLPLTIGEGDLRHTEEYSDWYLIFDLFGLCKSLPSELTPLMTELLTTATPSVEDLRTLEQFLKFIDRLDLLRKDIIEAMLPQLRYKSSIEKLQSLLGYLQSNDLLHPSILKHTLPLLHRLDALKIFFNAYLRELQSVESCQETLEILNPFCQLSLPEKGSYDDVVPTNTPLHQAIIERNLFNLKHALSLANSKLLLATSYDNTALLLACKLADKEAAKHILEKMRELKCDVNYSDHHGMTALHWARFYHFDDLSRELIEAGAHEELKATNGKNCTYFAKHQFTLADFKIEGREIVEDFFKLKNCALTDIAFHADKIALNLKLTTSKEILDLYQKDEMAQIRSSNRFLLFFKAFRTRFVEWLGKQRELDYQSSSPSAEQRVVPS
;
A
#
# COMPACT_ATOMS: atom_id res chain seq x y z
N MET A 1 13.88 9.73 61.97
CA MET A 1 13.94 11.22 62.03
C MET A 1 14.91 11.82 61.02
N ALA A 2 16.07 11.21 60.75
CA ALA A 2 16.98 11.68 59.69
C ALA A 2 16.43 11.47 58.27
N THR A 3 15.80 10.32 57.99
CA THR A 3 15.15 10.02 56.69
C THR A 3 14.04 11.01 56.34
N SER A 4 13.18 11.38 57.28
CA SER A 4 12.10 12.36 57.07
C SER A 4 12.59 13.79 56.81
N GLN A 5 13.76 14.18 57.32
CA GLN A 5 14.36 15.50 57.06
C GLN A 5 15.08 15.55 55.70
N VAL A 6 15.73 14.47 55.29
CA VAL A 6 16.37 14.35 53.96
C VAL A 6 15.30 14.34 52.87
N GLU A 7 14.21 13.61 53.08
CA GLU A 7 13.10 13.51 52.12
C GLU A 7 12.34 14.85 52.00
N ALA A 8 12.13 15.55 53.13
CA ALA A 8 11.59 16.92 53.12
C ALA A 8 12.51 17.92 52.39
N LYS A 9 13.83 17.85 52.58
CA LYS A 9 14.80 18.70 51.86
C LYS A 9 14.83 18.41 50.36
N LYS A 10 14.76 17.13 49.97
CA LYS A 10 14.70 16.70 48.56
C LYS A 10 13.47 17.25 47.84
N ILE A 11 12.30 17.18 48.49
CA ILE A 11 11.04 17.77 47.98
C ILE A 11 11.20 19.29 47.81
N ILE A 12 11.80 19.96 48.80
CA ILE A 12 12.02 21.42 48.76
C ILE A 12 12.95 21.84 47.61
N PHE A 13 14.03 21.11 47.32
CA PHE A 13 14.92 21.42 46.20
C PHE A 13 14.21 21.22 44.85
N SER A 14 13.54 20.08 44.67
CA SER A 14 12.76 19.79 43.46
C SER A 14 11.71 20.86 43.19
N ASP A 15 10.96 21.28 44.21
CA ASP A 15 9.94 22.32 44.10
C ASP A 15 10.56 23.69 43.75
N LYS A 16 11.70 24.04 44.38
CA LYS A 16 12.41 25.29 44.12
C LYS A 16 12.97 25.35 42.70
N ILE A 17 13.59 24.28 42.21
CA ILE A 17 14.20 24.28 40.88
C ILE A 17 13.15 24.23 39.78
N ILE A 18 12.04 23.50 39.99
CA ILE A 18 10.88 23.53 39.08
C ILE A 18 10.27 24.93 39.04
N ALA A 19 10.08 25.57 40.20
CA ALA A 19 9.54 26.93 40.28
C ALA A 19 10.47 27.95 39.59
N LEU A 20 11.78 27.79 39.74
CA LEU A 20 12.79 28.66 39.12
C LEU A 20 12.78 28.53 37.59
N VAL A 21 12.84 27.28 37.08
CA VAL A 21 12.86 26.98 35.64
C VAL A 21 11.55 27.41 34.96
N ASN A 22 10.42 27.47 35.66
CA ASN A 22 9.15 27.92 35.09
C ASN A 22 8.95 29.45 35.09
N LYS A 23 9.91 30.24 35.58
CA LYS A 23 9.84 31.71 35.49
C LYS A 23 10.10 32.18 34.05
N PRO A 24 9.36 33.20 33.56
CA PRO A 24 9.52 33.71 32.20
C PRO A 24 10.92 34.31 31.91
N ASP A 25 11.59 34.87 32.93
CA ASP A 25 12.89 35.56 32.79
C ASP A 25 14.04 34.85 33.53
N VAL A 26 14.01 33.51 33.62
CA VAL A 26 15.03 32.76 34.37
C VAL A 26 16.42 32.90 33.75
N HIS A 27 17.40 33.31 34.56
CA HIS A 27 18.81 33.33 34.18
C HIS A 27 19.52 32.04 34.58
N PHE A 28 20.41 31.53 33.72
CA PHE A 28 21.22 30.35 34.00
C PHE A 28 22.07 30.50 35.26
N ASP A 29 22.50 31.72 35.61
CA ASP A 29 23.31 31.97 36.80
C ASP A 29 22.50 31.73 38.10
N GLU A 30 21.19 31.95 38.09
CA GLU A 30 20.31 31.58 39.22
C GLU A 30 20.17 30.06 39.36
N ILE A 31 20.13 29.34 38.23
CA ILE A 31 20.08 27.87 38.20
C ILE A 31 21.41 27.30 38.72
N ASP A 32 22.54 27.84 38.24
CA ASP A 32 23.88 27.41 38.64
C ASP A 32 24.11 27.61 40.15
N ALA A 33 23.61 28.72 40.71
CA ALA A 33 23.67 28.99 42.15
C ALA A 33 22.89 27.95 42.97
N LEU A 34 21.63 27.69 42.59
CA LEU A 34 20.77 26.73 43.30
C LEU A 34 21.32 25.29 43.22
N VAL A 35 21.86 24.89 42.06
CA VAL A 35 22.45 23.57 41.86
C VAL A 35 23.75 23.41 42.66
N SER A 36 24.56 24.47 42.79
CA SER A 36 25.78 24.45 43.60
C SER A 36 25.50 24.28 45.09
N GLU A 37 24.42 24.90 45.60
CA GLU A 37 23.97 24.71 46.98
C GLU A 37 23.55 23.27 47.28
N GLU A 38 22.80 22.65 46.35
CA GLU A 38 22.33 21.26 46.53
C GLU A 38 23.48 20.25 46.41
N LEU A 39 24.43 20.48 45.50
CA LEU A 39 25.60 19.60 45.33
C LEU A 39 26.44 19.48 46.61
N ALA A 40 26.44 20.51 47.46
CA ALA A 40 27.14 20.49 48.75
C ALA A 40 26.46 19.61 49.81
N VAL A 41 25.19 19.25 49.63
CA VAL A 41 24.34 18.60 50.66
C VAL A 41 23.76 17.26 50.19
N VAL A 42 23.71 17.00 48.87
CA VAL A 42 23.11 15.78 48.30
C VAL A 42 23.87 14.52 48.74
N PRO A 43 23.16 13.46 49.19
CA PRO A 43 23.79 12.18 49.49
C PRO A 43 24.26 11.47 48.20
N GLY A 44 25.29 10.64 48.31
CA GLY A 44 25.76 9.81 47.19
C GLY A 44 24.74 8.76 46.73
N GLY A 45 24.98 8.17 45.55
CA GLY A 45 24.07 7.22 44.90
C GLY A 45 23.15 7.90 43.89
N ASP A 46 21.98 7.33 43.64
CA ASP A 46 21.06 7.74 42.55
C ASP A 46 20.70 9.24 42.57
N ALA A 47 20.64 9.87 43.76
CA ALA A 47 20.34 11.28 43.90
C ALA A 47 21.46 12.19 43.37
N LEU A 48 22.72 11.84 43.65
CA LEU A 48 23.89 12.54 43.13
C LEU A 48 24.02 12.33 41.61
N ASP A 49 23.73 11.13 41.12
CA ASP A 49 23.76 10.82 39.68
C ASP A 49 22.73 11.65 38.91
N GLN A 50 21.49 11.75 39.42
CA GLN A 50 20.45 12.59 38.82
C GLN A 50 20.81 14.09 38.82
N LEU A 51 21.40 14.58 39.91
CA LEU A 51 21.86 15.98 40.00
C LEU A 51 23.01 16.25 39.00
N THR A 52 23.93 15.29 38.86
CA THR A 52 25.05 15.37 37.91
C THR A 52 24.56 15.37 36.45
N ASP A 53 23.59 14.50 36.14
CA ASP A 53 22.91 14.46 34.84
C ASP A 53 22.22 15.81 34.52
N PHE A 54 21.57 16.41 35.51
CA PHE A 54 20.97 17.73 35.36
C PHE A 54 22.02 18.83 35.12
N ILE A 55 23.13 18.83 35.87
CA ILE A 55 24.26 19.75 35.67
C ILE A 55 24.81 19.65 34.23
N HIS A 56 24.99 18.44 33.71
CA HIS A 56 25.43 18.23 32.33
C HIS A 56 24.44 18.84 31.33
N LEU A 57 23.13 18.63 31.53
CA LEU A 57 22.11 19.22 30.67
C LEU A 57 22.16 20.76 30.68
N VAL A 58 22.25 21.37 31.87
CA VAL A 58 22.37 22.83 32.02
C VAL A 58 23.60 23.36 31.27
N SER A 59 24.75 22.73 31.49
CA SER A 59 26.02 23.12 30.86
C SER A 59 25.97 23.02 29.33
N PHE A 60 25.49 21.89 28.79
CA PHE A 60 25.36 21.74 27.33
C PHE A 60 24.36 22.73 26.74
N THR A 61 23.23 22.96 27.40
CA THR A 61 22.21 23.89 26.91
C THR A 61 22.74 25.33 26.89
N LYS A 62 23.44 25.77 27.95
CA LYS A 62 24.10 27.08 28.05
C LYS A 62 25.13 27.28 26.94
N ALA A 63 25.93 26.25 26.64
CA ALA A 63 26.97 26.30 25.62
C ALA A 63 26.44 26.38 24.18
N LYS A 64 25.21 25.92 23.91
CA LYS A 64 24.65 25.86 22.54
C LYS A 64 23.90 27.11 22.11
N HIS A 65 23.58 28.02 23.03
CA HIS A 65 22.93 29.31 22.76
C HIS A 65 21.61 29.21 21.95
N PHE A 66 20.69 28.33 22.39
CA PHE A 66 19.32 28.28 21.85
C PHE A 66 18.50 29.47 22.31
N SER A 67 17.48 29.86 21.54
CA SER A 67 16.60 31.01 21.84
C SER A 67 15.68 30.74 23.04
N HIS A 68 15.23 29.50 23.24
CA HIS A 68 14.34 29.10 24.35
C HIS A 68 14.92 27.90 25.13
N PRO A 69 16.07 28.06 25.79
CA PRO A 69 16.87 26.95 26.31
C PRO A 69 16.26 26.25 27.55
N VAL A 70 15.21 26.81 28.12
CA VAL A 70 14.58 26.34 29.36
C VAL A 70 13.75 25.07 29.15
N LEU A 71 13.23 24.86 27.93
CA LEU A 71 12.34 23.74 27.60
C LEU A 71 12.96 22.36 27.92
N ALA A 72 14.23 22.13 27.58
CA ALA A 72 14.91 20.87 27.89
C ALA A 72 15.01 20.64 29.40
N LEU A 73 15.23 21.70 30.19
CA LEU A 73 15.28 21.61 31.65
C LEU A 73 13.91 21.26 32.23
N GLN A 74 12.83 21.88 31.71
CA GLN A 74 11.45 21.57 32.10
C GLN A 74 11.10 20.11 31.82
N VAL A 75 11.50 19.58 30.66
CA VAL A 75 11.28 18.18 30.31
C VAL A 75 12.05 17.26 31.27
N PHE A 76 13.32 17.56 31.54
CA PHE A 76 14.12 16.75 32.45
C PHE A 76 13.53 16.67 33.87
N LEU A 77 13.06 17.81 34.39
CA LEU A 77 12.52 17.93 35.75
C LEU A 77 11.07 17.43 35.88
N ASN A 78 10.39 17.12 34.78
CA ASN A 78 9.04 16.59 34.83
C ASN A 78 9.02 15.20 35.47
N GLU A 79 8.13 15.00 36.44
CA GLU A 79 7.99 13.73 37.18
C GLU A 79 7.63 12.56 36.27
N ASN A 80 6.86 12.81 35.20
CA ASN A 80 6.43 11.80 34.25
C ASN A 80 7.52 11.39 33.24
N THR A 81 8.67 12.07 33.25
CA THR A 81 9.76 11.75 32.31
C THR A 81 10.58 10.56 32.80
N SER A 82 10.78 9.56 31.95
CA SER A 82 11.52 8.35 32.27
C SER A 82 13.02 8.60 32.39
N GLN A 83 13.73 7.73 33.13
CA GLN A 83 15.18 7.82 33.24
C GLN A 83 15.88 7.62 31.88
N GLU A 84 15.32 6.79 31.00
CA GLU A 84 15.83 6.59 29.65
C GLU A 84 15.75 7.88 28.82
N THR A 85 14.61 8.56 28.87
CA THR A 85 14.42 9.84 28.17
C THR A 85 15.31 10.95 28.74
N ARG A 86 15.52 11.01 30.06
CA ARG A 86 16.47 11.95 30.68
C ARG A 86 17.90 11.77 30.15
N ARG A 87 18.39 10.53 30.11
CA ARG A 87 19.71 10.19 29.55
C ARG A 87 19.80 10.51 28.05
N ALA A 88 18.74 10.18 27.30
CA ALA A 88 18.64 10.48 25.88
C ALA A 88 18.68 11.98 25.62
N LEU A 89 17.98 12.77 26.44
CA LEU A 89 17.93 14.23 26.32
C LEU A 89 19.31 14.86 26.48
N ILE A 90 20.07 14.48 27.50
CA ILE A 90 21.45 14.94 27.69
C ILE A 90 22.31 14.62 26.46
N LYS A 91 22.22 13.38 25.97
CA LYS A 91 23.00 12.92 24.82
C LYS A 91 22.63 13.66 23.53
N ALA A 92 21.33 13.86 23.30
CA ALA A 92 20.80 14.58 22.14
C ALA A 92 21.24 16.05 22.14
N ILE A 93 21.08 16.76 23.26
CA ILE A 93 21.48 18.17 23.40
C ILE A 93 23.00 18.34 23.23
N ARG A 94 23.79 17.40 23.76
CA ARG A 94 25.25 17.38 23.53
C ARG A 94 25.59 17.31 22.04
N MET A 95 24.89 16.45 21.30
CA MET A 95 25.10 16.21 19.86
C MET A 95 24.48 17.28 18.95
N ALA A 96 23.51 18.06 19.44
CA ALA A 96 22.81 19.08 18.66
C ALA A 96 23.75 20.19 18.17
N PRO A 97 23.53 20.74 16.95
CA PRO A 97 24.25 21.93 16.48
C PRO A 97 23.96 23.15 17.38
N ALA A 98 24.93 24.06 17.50
CA ALA A 98 24.74 25.31 18.23
C ALA A 98 23.81 26.26 17.45
N ARG A 99 22.98 27.02 18.16
CA ARG A 99 22.03 28.01 17.60
C ARG A 99 21.02 27.45 16.59
N ASP A 100 20.73 26.15 16.66
CA ASP A 100 19.71 25.51 15.82
C ASP A 100 18.46 25.21 16.65
N ASP A 101 17.57 26.20 16.71
CA ASP A 101 16.34 26.12 17.51
C ASP A 101 15.37 25.04 17.00
N LYS A 102 15.40 24.73 15.70
CA LYS A 102 14.52 23.70 15.11
C LYS A 102 14.87 22.30 15.60
N ILE A 103 16.17 21.99 15.59
CA ILE A 103 16.67 20.71 16.12
C ILE A 103 16.41 20.63 17.62
N TYR A 104 16.68 21.73 18.34
CA TYR A 104 16.44 21.79 19.78
C TYR A 104 14.96 21.58 20.15
N GLU A 105 14.05 22.24 19.43
CA GLU A 105 12.60 22.10 19.62
C GLU A 105 12.18 20.65 19.38
N LEU A 106 12.61 20.03 18.28
CA LEU A 106 12.30 18.62 17.99
C LEU A 106 12.80 17.67 19.10
N ILE A 107 14.03 17.85 19.57
CA ILE A 107 14.59 17.05 20.67
C ILE A 107 13.68 17.13 21.90
N CYS A 108 13.27 18.35 22.27
CA CYS A 108 12.42 18.57 23.43
C CYS A 108 11.03 17.95 23.25
N LEU A 109 10.41 18.12 22.08
CA LEU A 109 9.10 17.55 21.76
C LEU A 109 9.11 16.01 21.75
N LEU A 110 10.16 15.39 21.19
CA LEU A 110 10.32 13.93 21.23
C LEU A 110 10.58 13.41 22.64
N ALA A 111 11.29 14.18 23.47
CA ALA A 111 11.51 13.85 24.88
C ALA A 111 10.20 13.92 25.67
N GLN A 112 9.38 14.96 25.48
CA GLN A 112 8.05 15.08 26.10
C GLN A 112 7.12 13.90 25.80
N LYS A 113 7.31 13.23 24.66
CA LYS A 113 6.51 12.08 24.21
C LYS A 113 7.13 10.73 24.58
N GLU A 114 8.25 10.70 25.32
CA GLU A 114 8.99 9.47 25.65
C GLU A 114 9.46 8.69 24.40
N LYS A 115 9.83 9.40 23.32
CA LYS A 115 10.27 8.80 22.04
C LYS A 115 11.70 9.13 21.66
N LEU A 116 12.37 10.02 22.38
CA LEU A 116 13.73 10.46 22.06
C LEU A 116 14.78 9.33 22.20
N ALA A 117 14.60 8.43 23.18
CA ALA A 117 15.58 7.40 23.53
C ALA A 117 16.07 6.60 22.32
N ARG A 118 15.14 6.14 21.46
CA ARG A 118 15.44 5.37 20.24
C ARG A 118 16.46 6.04 19.34
N TYR A 119 16.36 7.35 19.12
CA TYR A 119 17.22 8.06 18.17
C TYR A 119 18.66 8.25 18.71
N THR A 120 18.80 8.21 20.03
CA THR A 120 20.08 8.41 20.74
C THR A 120 20.83 7.11 21.03
N GLN A 121 20.24 5.96 20.72
CA GLN A 121 20.89 4.65 20.78
C GLN A 121 21.67 4.40 19.48
N ILE A 122 22.79 3.67 19.59
CA ILE A 122 23.53 3.21 18.40
C ILE A 122 22.66 2.14 17.74
N THR A 123 22.30 2.30 16.48
CA THR A 123 21.56 1.25 15.77
C THR A 123 22.50 0.11 15.43
N HIS A 124 22.33 -1.05 16.08
CA HIS A 124 22.87 -2.31 15.58
C HIS A 124 22.08 -2.72 14.33
N VAL A 125 22.71 -2.68 13.16
CA VAL A 125 22.35 -3.58 12.06
C VAL A 125 23.56 -4.48 11.87
N THR A 126 23.48 -5.70 12.38
CA THR A 126 24.45 -6.74 12.06
C THR A 126 24.31 -7.06 10.57
N PRO A 127 25.33 -6.86 9.71
CA PRO A 127 25.32 -7.56 8.44
C PRO A 127 25.41 -9.05 8.78
N LEU A 128 24.49 -9.88 8.27
CA LEU A 128 24.83 -11.29 8.10
C LEU A 128 26.03 -11.31 7.14
N PRO A 129 27.22 -11.81 7.55
CA PRO A 129 28.31 -11.99 6.60
C PRO A 129 27.92 -13.14 5.68
N LEU A 130 27.34 -12.83 4.53
CA LEU A 130 27.25 -13.76 3.42
C LEU A 130 28.60 -13.70 2.70
N THR A 131 29.50 -14.61 3.05
CA THR A 131 30.61 -14.97 2.17
C THR A 131 30.03 -15.66 0.93
N ILE A 132 29.80 -14.91 -0.14
CA ILE A 132 29.67 -15.49 -1.48
C ILE A 132 31.09 -15.75 -1.96
N GLY A 133 31.50 -17.02 -1.89
CA GLY A 133 32.77 -17.46 -2.42
C GLY A 133 32.63 -17.91 -3.86
N GLU A 134 33.06 -17.08 -4.81
CA GLU A 134 33.63 -17.55 -6.08
C GLU A 134 34.95 -16.79 -6.31
N GLY A 135 36.08 -17.48 -6.10
CA GLY A 135 37.41 -16.99 -6.47
C GLY A 135 38.05 -15.95 -5.54
N ASP A 136 39.34 -15.71 -5.77
CA ASP A 136 40.32 -15.01 -4.91
C ASP A 136 40.09 -13.50 -4.64
N LEU A 137 38.85 -13.01 -4.70
CA LEU A 137 38.50 -11.63 -4.33
C LEU A 137 37.48 -11.64 -3.18
N ARG A 138 38.00 -11.69 -1.95
CA ARG A 138 37.22 -11.44 -0.74
C ARG A 138 37.01 -9.93 -0.60
N HIS A 139 35.80 -9.44 -0.86
CA HIS A 139 35.39 -8.11 -0.42
C HIS A 139 34.59 -8.23 0.88
N THR A 140 35.11 -7.63 1.95
CA THR A 140 34.38 -7.41 3.19
C THR A 140 33.89 -5.97 3.15
N GLU A 141 32.58 -5.75 3.04
CA GLU A 141 32.02 -4.41 3.23
C GLU A 141 31.93 -4.13 4.74
N GLU A 142 32.66 -3.11 5.20
CA GLU A 142 32.55 -2.56 6.54
C GLU A 142 31.45 -1.50 6.57
N TYR A 143 30.48 -1.59 7.49
CA TYR A 143 29.59 -0.48 7.83
C TYR A 143 29.73 -0.13 9.31
N SER A 144 29.87 1.17 9.57
CA SER A 144 30.13 1.77 10.88
C SER A 144 28.86 1.96 11.72
N ASP A 145 29.00 1.87 13.03
CA ASP A 145 27.98 2.21 14.03
C ASP A 145 27.52 3.68 13.87
N TRP A 146 26.24 3.93 13.58
CA TRP A 146 25.67 5.28 13.47
C TRP A 146 24.52 5.52 14.45
N TYR A 147 24.35 6.78 14.85
CA TYR A 147 23.17 7.24 15.59
C TYR A 147 22.09 7.74 14.63
N LEU A 148 20.87 7.21 14.74
CA LEU A 148 19.69 7.68 13.99
C LEU A 148 19.42 9.19 14.17
N ILE A 149 19.84 9.77 15.30
CA ILE A 149 19.67 11.20 15.58
C ILE A 149 20.37 12.10 14.55
N PHE A 150 21.42 11.65 13.87
CA PHE A 150 22.08 12.48 12.87
C PHE A 150 21.28 12.56 11.57
N ASP A 151 20.65 11.47 11.12
CA ASP A 151 19.70 11.52 10.00
C ASP A 151 18.48 12.38 10.38
N LEU A 152 18.05 12.34 11.65
CA LEU A 152 17.00 13.23 12.17
C LEU A 152 17.39 14.71 12.10
N PHE A 153 18.64 15.04 12.47
CA PHE A 153 19.14 16.41 12.35
C PHE A 153 19.26 16.85 10.89
N GLY A 154 19.63 15.95 9.98
CA GLY A 154 19.61 16.17 8.54
C GLY A 154 18.22 16.58 8.06
N LEU A 155 17.20 15.78 8.44
CA LEU A 155 15.80 16.04 8.14
C LEU A 155 15.34 17.44 8.63
N CYS A 156 15.67 17.82 9.87
CA CYS A 156 15.31 19.13 10.44
C CYS A 156 15.88 20.32 9.68
N LYS A 157 17.07 20.18 9.08
CA LYS A 157 17.68 21.29 8.34
C LYS A 157 16.83 21.70 7.15
N SER A 158 16.22 20.73 6.46
CA SER A 158 15.32 20.97 5.32
C SER A 158 13.90 21.42 5.69
N LEU A 159 13.53 21.45 6.97
CA LEU A 159 12.16 21.74 7.40
C LEU A 159 11.97 23.21 7.83
N PRO A 160 10.91 23.89 7.36
CA PRO A 160 10.37 25.09 8.00
C PRO A 160 9.96 24.82 9.46
N SER A 161 10.14 25.81 10.35
CA SER A 161 9.82 25.67 11.78
C SER A 161 8.35 25.34 12.05
N GLU A 162 7.44 25.83 11.21
CA GLU A 162 6.00 25.56 11.31
C GLU A 162 5.63 24.08 11.14
N LEU A 163 6.51 23.28 10.51
CA LEU A 163 6.30 21.86 10.27
C LEU A 163 6.91 20.96 11.36
N THR A 164 7.74 21.50 12.27
CA THR A 164 8.37 20.74 13.36
C THR A 164 7.35 19.94 14.19
N PRO A 165 6.17 20.49 14.58
CA PRO A 165 5.18 19.73 15.34
C PRO A 165 4.60 18.54 14.57
N LEU A 166 4.33 18.69 13.27
CA LEU A 166 3.81 17.60 12.42
C LEU A 166 4.85 16.48 12.28
N MET A 167 6.12 16.85 12.07
CA MET A 167 7.20 15.86 11.99
C MET A 167 7.40 15.14 13.32
N THR A 168 7.25 15.83 14.45
CA THR A 168 7.25 15.21 15.78
C THR A 168 6.12 14.18 15.91
N GLU A 169 4.90 14.53 15.50
CA GLU A 169 3.74 13.63 15.53
C GLU A 169 3.99 12.36 14.69
N LEU A 170 4.52 12.53 13.47
CA LEU A 170 4.92 11.44 12.60
C LEU A 170 5.92 10.50 13.29
N LEU A 171 6.99 11.07 13.85
CA LEU A 171 8.08 10.33 14.50
C LEU A 171 7.67 9.69 15.84
N THR A 172 6.55 10.16 16.43
CA THR A 172 5.98 9.60 17.66
C THR A 172 5.09 8.39 17.36
N THR A 173 4.45 8.38 16.18
CA THR A 173 3.50 7.34 15.76
C THR A 173 4.12 6.29 14.84
N ALA A 174 5.30 6.56 14.28
CA ALA A 174 6.05 5.66 13.42
C ALA A 174 7.39 5.23 14.05
N THR A 175 7.99 4.17 13.51
CA THR A 175 9.34 3.70 13.88
C THR A 175 10.24 3.64 12.65
N PRO A 176 10.59 4.80 12.06
CA PRO A 176 11.35 4.83 10.83
C PRO A 176 12.76 4.24 11.02
N SER A 177 13.27 3.66 9.93
CA SER A 177 14.67 3.28 9.74
C SER A 177 15.51 4.47 9.24
N VAL A 178 16.83 4.29 9.14
CA VAL A 178 17.73 5.27 8.49
C VAL A 178 17.26 5.55 7.06
N GLU A 179 16.86 4.51 6.34
CA GLU A 179 16.42 4.62 4.95
C GLU A 179 15.11 5.40 4.82
N ASP A 180 14.17 5.19 5.74
CA ASP A 180 12.91 5.94 5.78
C ASP A 180 13.16 7.43 6.03
N LEU A 181 14.02 7.77 6.98
CA LEU A 181 14.36 9.17 7.29
C LEU A 181 15.03 9.88 6.11
N ARG A 182 15.97 9.21 5.43
CA ARG A 182 16.62 9.76 4.23
C ARG A 182 15.63 9.93 3.08
N THR A 183 14.73 8.97 2.88
CA THR A 183 13.68 9.05 1.87
C THR A 183 12.74 10.22 2.16
N LEU A 184 12.35 10.40 3.43
CA LEU A 184 11.52 11.52 3.86
C LEU A 184 12.22 12.87 3.63
N GLU A 185 13.51 12.99 3.95
CA GLU A 185 14.29 14.21 3.68
C GLU A 185 14.31 14.54 2.19
N GLN A 186 14.58 13.55 1.34
CA GLN A 186 14.57 13.72 -0.12
C GLN A 186 13.19 14.11 -0.64
N PHE A 187 12.14 13.51 -0.09
CA PHE A 187 10.76 13.83 -0.43
C PHE A 187 10.41 15.28 -0.07
N LEU A 188 10.79 15.76 1.12
CA LEU A 188 10.52 17.15 1.51
C LEU A 188 11.24 18.14 0.60
N LYS A 189 12.49 17.87 0.20
CA LYS A 189 13.20 18.67 -0.81
C LYS A 189 12.52 18.62 -2.19
N PHE A 190 11.90 17.50 -2.53
CA PHE A 190 11.08 17.39 -3.74
C PHE A 190 9.83 18.25 -3.64
N ILE A 191 9.08 18.17 -2.53
CA ILE A 191 7.88 18.97 -2.28
C ILE A 191 8.17 20.48 -2.24
N ASP A 192 9.29 20.88 -1.66
CA ASP A 192 9.76 22.27 -1.64
C ASP A 192 9.94 22.82 -3.06
N ARG A 193 10.56 22.04 -3.96
CA ARG A 193 10.70 22.39 -5.38
C ARG A 193 9.36 22.49 -6.14
N LEU A 194 8.29 21.95 -5.59
CA LEU A 194 6.93 22.06 -6.14
C LEU A 194 6.14 23.23 -5.54
N ASP A 195 6.73 24.02 -4.64
CA ASP A 195 6.04 25.05 -3.84
C ASP A 195 4.86 24.49 -3.03
N LEU A 196 4.94 23.21 -2.63
CA LEU A 196 3.90 22.51 -1.86
C LEU A 196 4.25 22.32 -0.39
N LEU A 197 5.38 22.87 0.09
CA LEU A 197 5.86 22.73 1.48
C LEU A 197 5.08 23.65 2.44
N ARG A 198 3.76 23.41 2.55
CA ARG A 198 2.82 24.17 3.38
C ARG A 198 2.18 23.26 4.43
N LYS A 199 1.86 23.81 5.60
CA LYS A 199 1.35 23.05 6.75
C LYS A 199 0.11 22.21 6.42
N ASP A 200 -0.88 22.80 5.75
CA ASP A 200 -2.14 22.16 5.36
C ASP A 200 -1.93 20.95 4.42
N ILE A 201 -0.99 21.07 3.48
CA ILE A 201 -0.66 19.99 2.55
C ILE A 201 0.10 18.87 3.25
N ILE A 202 1.13 19.21 4.02
CA ILE A 202 1.95 18.22 4.72
C ILE A 202 1.13 17.46 5.77
N GLU A 203 0.22 18.14 6.46
CA GLU A 203 -0.73 17.52 7.39
C GLU A 203 -1.60 16.46 6.69
N ALA A 204 -2.13 16.76 5.50
CA ALA A 204 -2.89 15.78 4.71
C ALA A 204 -2.02 14.60 4.21
N MET A 205 -0.74 14.84 3.93
CA MET A 205 0.20 13.80 3.50
C MET A 205 0.74 12.94 4.65
N LEU A 206 0.66 13.41 5.90
CA LEU A 206 1.32 12.82 7.08
C LEU A 206 1.16 11.29 7.20
N PRO A 207 -0.03 10.69 6.98
CA PRO A 207 -0.19 9.23 7.07
C PRO A 207 0.69 8.44 6.08
N GLN A 208 1.00 9.02 4.92
CA GLN A 208 1.82 8.40 3.87
C GLN A 208 3.32 8.62 4.07
N LEU A 209 3.73 9.51 4.99
CA LEU A 209 5.13 9.89 5.20
C LEU A 209 5.89 8.98 6.19
N ARG A 210 5.29 7.87 6.60
CA ARG A 210 5.83 7.01 7.67
C ARG A 210 6.97 6.10 7.21
N TYR A 211 6.86 5.58 5.99
CA TYR A 211 7.74 4.53 5.47
C TYR A 211 8.09 4.79 4.02
N LYS A 212 9.31 4.41 3.63
CA LYS A 212 9.87 4.57 2.29
C LYS A 212 8.91 4.18 1.18
N SER A 213 8.30 3.00 1.25
CA SER A 213 7.40 2.49 0.22
C SER A 213 6.19 3.39 -0.02
N SER A 214 5.63 3.98 1.04
CA SER A 214 4.48 4.89 0.96
C SER A 214 4.90 6.28 0.46
N ILE A 215 6.05 6.76 0.92
CA ILE A 215 6.66 8.01 0.45
C ILE A 215 6.94 7.95 -1.05
N GLU A 216 7.56 6.87 -1.54
CA GLU A 216 7.89 6.69 -2.95
C GLU A 216 6.63 6.60 -3.82
N LYS A 217 5.56 5.93 -3.35
CA LYS A 217 4.26 5.91 -4.04
C LYS A 217 3.66 7.31 -4.14
N LEU A 218 3.67 8.07 -3.04
CA LEU A 218 3.17 9.44 -3.02
C LEU A 218 4.00 10.35 -3.93
N GLN A 219 5.33 10.25 -3.88
CA GLN A 219 6.24 10.97 -4.76
C GLN A 219 5.98 10.64 -6.24
N SER A 220 5.74 9.36 -6.56
CA SER A 220 5.40 8.92 -7.92
C SER A 220 4.09 9.55 -8.40
N LEU A 221 3.07 9.61 -7.54
CA LEU A 221 1.79 10.26 -7.88
C LEU A 221 1.99 11.77 -8.13
N LEU A 222 2.66 12.48 -7.23
CA LEU A 222 2.88 13.92 -7.36
C LEU A 222 3.75 14.25 -8.58
N GLY A 223 4.80 13.46 -8.84
CA GLY A 223 5.62 13.59 -10.05
C GLY A 223 4.83 13.33 -11.33
N TYR A 224 3.88 12.38 -11.31
CA TYR A 224 2.95 12.17 -12.41
C TYR A 224 2.03 13.39 -12.62
N LEU A 225 1.44 13.93 -11.55
CA LEU A 225 0.59 15.11 -11.63
C LEU A 225 1.34 16.33 -12.16
N GLN A 226 2.56 16.56 -11.67
CA GLN A 226 3.42 17.64 -12.17
C GLN A 226 3.73 17.48 -13.66
N SER A 227 4.17 16.29 -14.08
CA SER A 227 4.59 16.04 -15.47
C SER A 227 3.45 16.14 -16.50
N ASN A 228 2.19 16.16 -16.03
CA ASN A 228 1.00 16.24 -16.86
C ASN A 228 0.21 17.55 -16.64
N ASP A 229 0.81 18.54 -16.00
CA ASP A 229 0.22 19.85 -15.69
C ASP A 229 -1.06 19.80 -14.82
N LEU A 230 -1.19 18.77 -13.99
CA LEU A 230 -2.34 18.56 -13.09
C LEU A 230 -2.10 19.06 -11.66
N LEU A 231 -0.95 19.65 -11.37
CA LEU A 231 -0.58 20.09 -10.01
C LEU A 231 -1.12 21.50 -9.68
N HIS A 232 -2.44 21.67 -9.69
CA HIS A 232 -3.08 22.96 -9.39
C HIS A 232 -4.11 22.84 -8.23
N PRO A 233 -4.52 23.97 -7.59
CA PRO A 233 -5.27 23.93 -6.33
C PRO A 233 -6.57 23.12 -6.35
N SER A 234 -7.30 23.10 -7.48
CA SER A 234 -8.55 22.32 -7.62
C SER A 234 -8.29 20.82 -7.51
N ILE A 235 -7.27 20.30 -8.22
CA ILE A 235 -6.90 18.88 -8.18
C ILE A 235 -6.43 18.50 -6.78
N LEU A 236 -5.57 19.32 -6.16
CA LEU A 236 -5.08 19.06 -4.81
C LEU A 236 -6.23 19.00 -3.79
N LYS A 237 -7.20 19.92 -3.87
CA LYS A 237 -8.38 19.92 -3.00
C LYS A 237 -9.14 18.58 -3.01
N HIS A 238 -9.29 17.96 -4.19
CA HIS A 238 -9.98 16.67 -4.32
C HIS A 238 -9.06 15.47 -4.03
N THR A 239 -7.76 15.61 -4.25
CA THR A 239 -6.77 14.52 -4.11
C THR A 239 -6.32 14.33 -2.66
N LEU A 240 -6.06 15.41 -1.92
CA LEU A 240 -5.50 15.36 -0.57
C LEU A 240 -6.31 14.49 0.41
N PRO A 241 -7.66 14.56 0.45
CA PRO A 241 -8.46 13.69 1.32
C PRO A 241 -8.37 12.19 0.97
N LEU A 242 -7.96 11.87 -0.25
CA LEU A 242 -7.94 10.51 -0.81
C LEU A 242 -6.53 9.90 -0.84
N LEU A 243 -5.51 10.55 -0.25
CA LEU A 243 -4.12 10.05 -0.28
C LEU A 243 -3.92 8.70 0.40
N HIS A 244 -4.88 8.20 1.18
CA HIS A 244 -4.87 6.82 1.67
C HIS A 244 -5.16 5.78 0.57
N ARG A 245 -5.47 6.22 -0.66
CA ARG A 245 -5.82 5.40 -1.83
C ARG A 245 -4.93 5.71 -3.04
N LEU A 246 -3.61 5.77 -2.83
CA LEU A 246 -2.63 6.17 -3.85
C LEU A 246 -2.74 5.37 -5.15
N ASP A 247 -2.94 4.06 -5.06
CA ASP A 247 -3.00 3.19 -6.24
C ASP A 247 -4.24 3.52 -7.10
N ALA A 248 -5.41 3.70 -6.47
CA ALA A 248 -6.65 4.10 -7.15
C ALA A 248 -6.54 5.53 -7.74
N LEU A 249 -5.93 6.47 -7.02
CA LEU A 249 -5.68 7.82 -7.54
C LEU A 249 -4.81 7.76 -8.80
N LYS A 250 -3.72 6.98 -8.77
CA LYS A 250 -2.82 6.84 -9.92
C LYS A 250 -3.54 6.26 -11.14
N ILE A 251 -4.38 5.24 -10.94
CA ILE A 251 -5.21 4.68 -12.01
C ILE A 251 -6.19 5.73 -12.55
N PHE A 252 -6.86 6.47 -11.66
CA PHE A 252 -7.81 7.51 -12.04
C PHE A 252 -7.16 8.58 -12.90
N PHE A 253 -6.08 9.20 -12.42
CA PHE A 253 -5.37 10.25 -13.14
C PHE A 253 -4.82 9.76 -14.49
N ASN A 254 -4.43 8.49 -14.57
CA ASN A 254 -4.05 7.90 -15.84
C ASN A 254 -5.27 7.75 -16.78
N ALA A 255 -6.36 7.17 -16.31
CA ALA A 255 -7.55 6.87 -17.10
C ALA A 255 -8.25 8.14 -17.63
N TYR A 256 -8.26 9.22 -16.84
CA TYR A 256 -8.99 10.45 -17.15
C TYR A 256 -8.07 11.63 -17.49
N LEU A 257 -6.82 11.38 -17.89
CA LEU A 257 -5.83 12.42 -18.15
C LEU A 257 -6.34 13.50 -19.11
N ARG A 258 -6.98 13.10 -20.21
CA ARG A 258 -7.45 14.05 -21.25
C ARG A 258 -8.59 14.92 -20.74
N GLU A 259 -9.51 14.30 -20.00
CA GLU A 259 -10.68 14.95 -19.42
C GLU A 259 -10.30 15.92 -18.31
N LEU A 260 -9.25 15.60 -17.54
CA LEU A 260 -8.69 16.47 -16.50
C LEU A 260 -7.88 17.65 -17.05
N GLN A 261 -7.28 17.49 -18.24
CA GLN A 261 -6.58 18.58 -18.94
C GLN A 261 -7.55 19.53 -19.67
N SER A 262 -8.77 19.09 -19.94
CA SER A 262 -9.81 19.92 -20.56
C SER A 262 -10.54 20.77 -19.52
N VAL A 263 -10.59 22.09 -19.76
CA VAL A 263 -11.27 23.05 -18.87
C VAL A 263 -12.76 22.76 -18.72
N GLU A 264 -13.40 22.24 -19.78
CA GLU A 264 -14.84 21.97 -19.81
C GLU A 264 -15.21 20.76 -18.94
N SER A 265 -14.40 19.70 -18.97
CA SER A 265 -14.72 18.42 -18.32
C SER A 265 -14.00 18.19 -16.99
N CYS A 266 -12.99 18.99 -16.64
CA CYS A 266 -12.16 18.74 -15.45
C CYS A 266 -12.99 18.72 -14.16
N GLN A 267 -13.92 19.66 -13.98
CA GLN A 267 -14.76 19.73 -12.78
C GLN A 267 -15.68 18.52 -12.65
N GLU A 268 -16.39 18.14 -13.72
CA GLU A 268 -17.25 16.95 -13.75
C GLU A 268 -16.43 15.67 -13.52
N THR A 269 -15.22 15.61 -14.06
CA THR A 269 -14.30 14.50 -13.86
C THR A 269 -13.83 14.43 -12.40
N LEU A 270 -13.62 15.56 -11.71
CA LEU A 270 -13.24 15.52 -10.30
C LEU A 270 -14.38 15.04 -9.38
N GLU A 271 -15.64 15.20 -9.78
CA GLU A 271 -16.79 14.70 -9.03
C GLU A 271 -16.85 13.17 -9.02
N ILE A 272 -16.37 12.51 -10.08
CA ILE A 272 -16.32 11.05 -10.16
C ILE A 272 -15.13 10.44 -9.41
N LEU A 273 -14.14 11.23 -8.98
CA LEU A 273 -12.91 10.73 -8.35
C LEU A 273 -13.18 9.95 -7.06
N ASN A 274 -13.99 10.51 -6.15
CA ASN A 274 -14.28 9.83 -4.88
C ASN A 274 -15.10 8.53 -5.08
N PRO A 275 -16.20 8.52 -5.86
CA PRO A 275 -16.88 7.27 -6.24
C PRO A 275 -15.94 6.25 -6.88
N PHE A 276 -15.08 6.68 -7.80
CA PHE A 276 -14.09 5.82 -8.44
C PHE A 276 -13.18 5.15 -7.40
N CYS A 277 -12.58 5.94 -6.51
CA CYS A 277 -11.71 5.42 -5.45
C CYS A 277 -12.47 4.52 -4.46
N GLN A 278 -13.78 4.67 -4.28
CA GLN A 278 -14.59 3.77 -3.43
C GLN A 278 -14.83 2.44 -4.10
N LEU A 279 -15.14 2.43 -5.40
CA LEU A 279 -15.36 1.21 -6.17
C LEU A 279 -14.06 0.42 -6.43
N SER A 280 -12.89 1.05 -6.31
CA SER A 280 -11.59 0.36 -6.38
C SER A 280 -11.25 -0.46 -5.14
N LEU A 281 -11.97 -0.31 -4.03
CA LEU A 281 -11.66 -1.01 -2.80
C LEU A 281 -12.36 -2.38 -2.75
N PRO A 282 -11.69 -3.40 -2.19
CA PRO A 282 -12.36 -4.66 -1.92
C PRO A 282 -13.45 -4.51 -0.85
N GLU A 283 -14.54 -5.25 -1.02
CA GLU A 283 -15.60 -5.38 -0.03
C GLU A 283 -15.08 -5.91 1.31
N LYS A 284 -15.72 -5.47 2.39
CA LYS A 284 -15.38 -5.92 3.74
C LYS A 284 -15.57 -7.43 3.85
N GLY A 285 -14.49 -8.14 4.17
CA GLY A 285 -14.50 -9.61 4.30
C GLY A 285 -14.13 -10.36 3.03
N SER A 286 -13.69 -9.67 1.97
CA SER A 286 -13.04 -10.32 0.84
C SER A 286 -11.76 -11.05 1.30
N TYR A 287 -11.57 -12.28 0.81
CA TYR A 287 -10.36 -13.09 1.03
C TYR A 287 -9.34 -12.93 -0.10
N ASP A 288 -9.62 -12.09 -1.10
CA ASP A 288 -8.72 -11.85 -2.21
C ASP A 288 -7.63 -10.85 -1.82
N ASP A 289 -6.42 -11.08 -2.32
CA ASP A 289 -5.30 -10.18 -2.12
C ASP A 289 -5.59 -8.83 -2.79
N VAL A 290 -5.14 -7.73 -2.15
CA VAL A 290 -5.30 -6.39 -2.73
C VAL A 290 -4.33 -6.25 -3.89
N VAL A 291 -4.89 -6.12 -5.10
CA VAL A 291 -4.11 -5.91 -6.33
C VAL A 291 -4.07 -4.42 -6.67
N PRO A 292 -2.89 -3.76 -6.60
CA PRO A 292 -2.77 -2.31 -6.83
C PRO A 292 -3.21 -1.84 -8.22
N THR A 293 -3.19 -2.72 -9.22
CA THR A 293 -3.57 -2.42 -10.61
C THR A 293 -5.06 -2.61 -10.89
N ASN A 294 -5.85 -3.12 -9.95
CA ASN A 294 -7.27 -3.33 -10.16
C ASN A 294 -7.99 -1.98 -10.31
N THR A 295 -8.67 -1.82 -11.44
CA THR A 295 -9.63 -0.74 -11.63
C THR A 295 -10.97 -1.11 -10.98
N PRO A 296 -11.90 -0.14 -10.78
CA PRO A 296 -13.26 -0.42 -10.33
C PRO A 296 -13.98 -1.52 -11.12
N LEU A 297 -13.73 -1.59 -12.44
CA LEU A 297 -14.31 -2.63 -13.29
C LEU A 297 -13.77 -4.02 -12.94
N HIS A 298 -12.45 -4.15 -12.72
CA HIS A 298 -11.85 -5.41 -12.31
C HIS A 298 -12.36 -5.84 -10.93
N GLN A 299 -12.43 -4.91 -9.99
CA GLN A 299 -12.86 -5.20 -8.63
C GLN A 299 -14.31 -5.72 -8.60
N ALA A 300 -15.21 -5.07 -9.34
CA ALA A 300 -16.60 -5.50 -9.42
C ALA A 300 -16.79 -6.91 -10.02
N ILE A 301 -15.95 -7.31 -10.99
CA ILE A 301 -15.98 -8.67 -11.57
C ILE A 301 -15.44 -9.69 -10.57
N ILE A 302 -14.32 -9.39 -9.90
CA ILE A 302 -13.70 -10.25 -8.90
C ILE A 302 -14.68 -10.56 -7.76
N GLU A 303 -15.46 -9.55 -7.35
CA GLU A 303 -16.47 -9.66 -6.29
C GLU A 303 -17.82 -10.21 -6.78
N ARG A 304 -17.98 -10.39 -8.10
CA ARG A 304 -19.26 -10.77 -8.73
C ARG A 304 -20.39 -9.81 -8.33
N ASN A 305 -20.06 -8.53 -8.20
CA ASN A 305 -20.99 -7.48 -7.81
C ASN A 305 -21.46 -6.69 -9.03
N LEU A 306 -22.59 -7.13 -9.59
CA LEU A 306 -23.22 -6.50 -10.75
C LEU A 306 -23.62 -5.03 -10.51
N PHE A 307 -23.97 -4.67 -9.27
CA PHE A 307 -24.33 -3.29 -8.93
C PHE A 307 -23.10 -2.37 -9.01
N ASN A 308 -21.99 -2.77 -8.39
CA ASN A 308 -20.72 -2.04 -8.48
C ASN A 308 -20.20 -2.01 -9.91
N LEU A 309 -20.41 -3.08 -10.70
CA LEU A 309 -20.03 -3.11 -12.11
C LEU A 309 -20.81 -2.06 -12.91
N LYS A 310 -22.13 -2.00 -12.76
CA LYS A 310 -22.98 -1.02 -13.46
C LYS A 310 -22.61 0.41 -13.07
N HIS A 311 -22.30 0.65 -11.79
CA HIS A 311 -21.82 1.94 -11.32
C HIS A 311 -20.44 2.28 -11.88
N ALA A 312 -19.49 1.33 -11.91
CA ALA A 312 -18.18 1.55 -12.52
C ALA A 312 -18.29 1.82 -14.03
N LEU A 313 -19.19 1.14 -14.74
CA LEU A 313 -19.47 1.36 -16.17
C LEU A 313 -20.11 2.72 -16.45
N SER A 314 -20.90 3.28 -15.54
CA SER A 314 -21.45 4.63 -15.71
C SER A 314 -20.39 5.73 -15.63
N LEU A 315 -19.26 5.45 -14.97
CA LEU A 315 -18.11 6.35 -14.91
C LEU A 315 -17.16 6.14 -16.10
N ALA A 316 -17.23 5.00 -16.80
CA ALA A 316 -16.18 4.54 -17.69
C ALA A 316 -16.05 5.35 -18.99
N ASN A 317 -14.81 5.72 -19.31
CA ASN A 317 -14.39 6.15 -20.64
C ASN A 317 -13.67 4.99 -21.38
N SER A 318 -13.28 5.22 -22.64
CA SER A 318 -12.58 4.21 -23.45
C SER A 318 -11.27 3.78 -22.80
N LYS A 319 -10.55 4.68 -22.14
CA LYS A 319 -9.25 4.37 -21.51
C LYS A 319 -9.41 3.47 -20.28
N LEU A 320 -10.45 3.66 -19.48
CA LEU A 320 -10.76 2.81 -18.33
C LEU A 320 -11.18 1.39 -18.77
N LEU A 321 -11.98 1.27 -19.85
CA LEU A 321 -12.40 -0.02 -20.38
C LEU A 321 -11.22 -0.86 -20.91
N LEU A 322 -10.19 -0.18 -21.43
CA LEU A 322 -8.97 -0.79 -21.97
C LEU A 322 -7.83 -0.88 -20.95
N ALA A 323 -7.99 -0.31 -19.75
CA ALA A 323 -6.99 -0.44 -18.70
C ALA A 323 -6.86 -1.91 -18.29
N THR A 324 -5.63 -2.35 -18.04
CA THR A 324 -5.33 -3.74 -17.69
C THR A 324 -4.91 -3.90 -16.24
N SER A 325 -5.28 -5.05 -15.66
CA SER A 325 -4.73 -5.57 -14.39
C SER A 325 -4.25 -7.00 -14.64
N TYR A 326 -2.97 -7.27 -14.34
CA TYR A 326 -2.30 -8.54 -14.73
C TYR A 326 -2.56 -8.93 -16.19
N ASP A 327 -2.38 -7.99 -17.13
CA ASP A 327 -2.64 -8.15 -18.57
C ASP A 327 -4.08 -8.47 -18.97
N ASN A 328 -5.03 -8.41 -18.04
CA ASN A 328 -6.46 -8.57 -18.36
C ASN A 328 -7.13 -7.21 -18.45
N THR A 329 -7.89 -6.96 -19.52
CA THR A 329 -8.94 -5.92 -19.48
C THR A 329 -10.14 -6.43 -18.68
N ALA A 330 -11.05 -5.54 -18.31
CA ALA A 330 -12.28 -5.93 -17.61
C ALA A 330 -13.11 -6.95 -18.42
N LEU A 331 -13.27 -6.74 -19.74
CA LEU A 331 -13.98 -7.68 -20.61
C LEU A 331 -13.29 -9.05 -20.63
N LEU A 332 -11.96 -9.06 -20.77
CA LEU A 332 -11.19 -10.30 -20.82
C LEU A 332 -11.30 -11.07 -19.50
N LEU A 333 -11.19 -10.36 -18.37
CA LEU A 333 -11.34 -10.94 -17.04
C LEU A 333 -12.75 -11.54 -16.85
N ALA A 334 -13.81 -10.82 -17.22
CA ALA A 334 -15.17 -11.33 -17.11
C ALA A 334 -15.38 -12.63 -17.92
N CYS A 335 -14.90 -12.65 -19.17
CA CYS A 335 -14.95 -13.87 -19.99
C CYS A 335 -14.11 -15.01 -19.39
N LYS A 336 -12.89 -14.72 -18.91
CA LYS A 336 -12.00 -15.69 -18.25
C LYS A 336 -12.62 -16.28 -16.99
N LEU A 337 -13.35 -15.48 -16.22
CA LEU A 337 -14.05 -15.90 -15.00
C LEU A 337 -15.41 -16.56 -15.27
N ALA A 338 -15.76 -16.79 -16.53
CA ALA A 338 -17.07 -17.27 -16.96
C ALA A 338 -18.26 -16.42 -16.48
N ASP A 339 -18.01 -15.13 -16.18
CA ASP A 339 -19.06 -14.17 -15.82
C ASP A 339 -19.69 -13.59 -17.08
N LYS A 340 -20.57 -14.40 -17.68
CA LYS A 340 -21.25 -14.07 -18.92
C LYS A 340 -22.08 -12.78 -18.82
N GLU A 341 -22.72 -12.53 -17.68
CA GLU A 341 -23.58 -11.36 -17.48
C GLU A 341 -22.74 -10.09 -17.37
N ALA A 342 -21.65 -10.10 -16.60
CA ALA A 342 -20.70 -8.99 -16.54
C ALA A 342 -20.08 -8.71 -17.91
N ALA A 343 -19.65 -9.75 -18.62
CA ALA A 343 -19.04 -9.62 -19.94
C ALA A 343 -19.97 -8.92 -20.94
N LYS A 344 -21.27 -9.22 -20.93
CA LYS A 344 -22.26 -8.56 -21.78
C LYS A 344 -22.39 -7.07 -21.49
N HIS A 345 -22.54 -6.69 -20.22
CA HIS A 345 -22.63 -5.27 -19.85
C HIS A 345 -21.37 -4.47 -20.20
N ILE A 346 -20.20 -5.07 -20.03
CA ILE A 346 -18.93 -4.44 -20.43
C ILE A 346 -18.86 -4.30 -21.95
N LEU A 347 -19.24 -5.35 -22.69
CA LEU A 347 -19.23 -5.36 -24.15
C LEU A 347 -20.19 -4.33 -24.74
N GLU A 348 -21.40 -4.19 -24.18
CA GLU A 348 -22.35 -3.14 -24.53
C GLU A 348 -21.69 -1.76 -24.42
N LYS A 349 -21.05 -1.48 -23.28
CA LYS A 349 -20.37 -0.20 -23.07
C LYS A 349 -19.17 0.01 -24.00
N MET A 350 -18.41 -1.05 -24.28
CA MET A 350 -17.30 -1.01 -25.23
C MET A 350 -17.77 -0.74 -26.65
N ARG A 351 -18.93 -1.26 -27.07
CA ARG A 351 -19.54 -0.97 -28.39
C ARG A 351 -19.97 0.49 -28.49
N GLU A 352 -20.62 1.04 -27.46
CA GLU A 352 -21.00 2.45 -27.39
C GLU A 352 -19.79 3.37 -27.60
N LEU A 353 -18.68 3.04 -26.94
CA LEU A 353 -17.44 3.81 -26.96
C LEU A 353 -16.43 3.35 -28.04
N LYS A 354 -16.83 2.44 -28.94
CA LYS A 354 -16.03 1.88 -30.04
C LYS A 354 -14.64 1.40 -29.59
N CYS A 355 -14.57 0.72 -28.46
CA CYS A 355 -13.34 0.19 -27.89
C CYS A 355 -12.95 -1.13 -28.56
N ASP A 356 -11.63 -1.37 -28.65
CA ASP A 356 -11.10 -2.64 -29.15
C ASP A 356 -11.33 -3.78 -28.15
N VAL A 357 -11.85 -4.91 -28.63
CA VAL A 357 -12.19 -6.10 -27.84
C VAL A 357 -11.14 -7.22 -27.95
N ASN A 358 -10.05 -6.99 -28.69
CA ASN A 358 -9.08 -8.01 -29.08
C ASN A 358 -7.85 -8.13 -28.16
N TYR A 359 -7.88 -7.46 -27.00
CA TYR A 359 -6.83 -7.62 -25.99
C TYR A 359 -6.71 -9.09 -25.56
N SER A 360 -5.46 -9.52 -25.36
CA SER A 360 -5.13 -10.87 -24.93
C SER A 360 -4.40 -10.86 -23.60
N ASP A 361 -4.58 -11.92 -22.81
CA ASP A 361 -3.84 -12.11 -21.56
C ASP A 361 -2.41 -12.58 -21.82
N HIS A 362 -1.64 -12.85 -20.75
CA HIS A 362 -0.28 -13.38 -20.83
C HIS A 362 -0.17 -14.75 -21.53
N HIS A 363 -1.29 -15.46 -21.70
CA HIS A 363 -1.38 -16.70 -22.48
C HIS A 363 -1.82 -16.47 -23.93
N GLY A 364 -2.00 -15.23 -24.37
CA GLY A 364 -2.48 -14.87 -25.70
C GLY A 364 -3.96 -15.17 -25.92
N MET A 365 -4.72 -15.50 -24.86
CA MET A 365 -6.15 -15.76 -24.96
C MET A 365 -6.92 -14.44 -24.94
N THR A 366 -7.81 -14.24 -25.92
CA THR A 366 -8.72 -13.09 -25.99
C THR A 366 -10.08 -13.40 -25.37
N ALA A 367 -10.94 -12.39 -25.22
CA ALA A 367 -12.30 -12.56 -24.72
C ALA A 367 -13.10 -13.59 -25.54
N LEU A 368 -12.88 -13.64 -26.87
CA LEU A 368 -13.51 -14.61 -27.76
C LEU A 368 -12.99 -16.03 -27.57
N HIS A 369 -11.70 -16.20 -27.25
CA HIS A 369 -11.16 -17.52 -26.91
C HIS A 369 -11.86 -18.11 -25.68
N TRP A 370 -12.00 -17.29 -24.63
CA TRP A 370 -12.68 -17.69 -23.39
C TRP A 370 -14.17 -17.94 -23.61
N ALA A 371 -14.88 -17.06 -24.33
CA ALA A 371 -16.30 -17.27 -24.64
C ALA A 371 -16.55 -18.57 -25.41
N ARG A 372 -15.68 -18.90 -26.38
CA ARG A 372 -15.75 -20.17 -27.13
C ARG A 372 -15.37 -21.38 -26.29
N PHE A 373 -14.39 -21.26 -25.40
CA PHE A 373 -14.03 -22.32 -24.47
C PHE A 373 -15.19 -22.71 -23.53
N TYR A 374 -15.97 -21.74 -23.07
CA TYR A 374 -17.16 -21.97 -22.23
C TYR A 374 -18.45 -22.25 -23.01
N HIS A 375 -18.41 -22.32 -24.34
CA HIS A 375 -19.60 -22.53 -25.18
C HIS A 375 -20.68 -21.42 -24.99
N PHE A 376 -20.24 -20.19 -24.75
CA PHE A 376 -21.12 -19.03 -24.68
C PHE A 376 -21.37 -18.46 -26.08
N ASP A 377 -22.18 -19.14 -26.87
CA ASP A 377 -22.37 -18.83 -28.30
C ASP A 377 -23.00 -17.47 -28.57
N ASP A 378 -23.95 -17.04 -27.75
CA ASP A 378 -24.54 -15.71 -27.83
C ASP A 378 -23.51 -14.61 -27.54
N LEU A 379 -22.72 -14.76 -26.47
CA LEU A 379 -21.62 -13.83 -26.17
C LEU A 379 -20.55 -13.87 -27.28
N SER A 380 -20.24 -15.04 -27.82
CA SER A 380 -19.28 -15.20 -28.92
C SER A 380 -19.74 -14.46 -30.18
N ARG A 381 -21.02 -14.55 -30.52
CA ARG A 381 -21.61 -13.80 -31.63
C ARG A 381 -21.57 -12.29 -31.37
N GLU A 382 -21.96 -11.86 -30.17
CA GLU A 382 -21.92 -10.44 -29.79
C GLU A 382 -20.49 -9.87 -29.84
N LEU A 383 -19.48 -10.66 -29.44
CA LEU A 383 -18.06 -10.28 -29.54
C LEU A 383 -17.61 -10.15 -30.99
N ILE A 384 -17.99 -11.07 -31.87
CA ILE A 384 -17.68 -11.00 -33.31
C ILE A 384 -18.34 -9.76 -33.94
N GLU A 385 -19.61 -9.50 -33.61
CA GLU A 385 -20.32 -8.28 -34.04
C GLU A 385 -19.64 -6.99 -33.54
N ALA A 386 -18.98 -7.05 -32.38
CA ALA A 386 -18.18 -5.96 -31.83
C ALA A 386 -16.75 -5.87 -32.41
N GLY A 387 -16.40 -6.73 -33.38
CA GLY A 387 -15.10 -6.71 -34.07
C GLY A 387 -14.04 -7.64 -33.49
N ALA A 388 -14.43 -8.68 -32.74
CA ALA A 388 -13.48 -9.69 -32.28
C ALA A 388 -12.93 -10.55 -33.43
N HIS A 389 -11.61 -10.72 -33.46
CA HIS A 389 -10.87 -11.46 -34.47
C HIS A 389 -10.78 -12.96 -34.13
N GLU A 390 -11.31 -13.81 -35.02
CA GLU A 390 -11.32 -15.27 -34.85
C GLU A 390 -9.96 -15.93 -35.17
N GLU A 391 -9.10 -15.22 -35.90
CA GLU A 391 -7.81 -15.70 -36.38
C GLU A 391 -6.68 -15.55 -35.36
N LEU A 392 -6.87 -14.74 -34.31
CA LEU A 392 -5.89 -14.55 -33.24
C LEU A 392 -5.58 -15.89 -32.57
N LYS A 393 -4.31 -16.07 -32.18
CA LYS A 393 -3.80 -17.31 -31.61
C LYS A 393 -3.27 -17.08 -30.20
N ALA A 394 -3.66 -17.96 -29.30
CA ALA A 394 -3.02 -18.10 -27.99
C ALA A 394 -1.57 -18.57 -28.12
N THR A 395 -0.82 -18.51 -27.01
CA THR A 395 0.59 -18.91 -26.90
C THR A 395 0.85 -20.37 -27.31
N ASN A 396 -0.15 -21.25 -27.19
CA ASN A 396 -0.10 -22.63 -27.66
C ASN A 396 -0.41 -22.79 -29.17
N GLY A 397 -0.52 -21.67 -29.91
CA GLY A 397 -0.82 -21.62 -31.34
C GLY A 397 -2.27 -21.90 -31.72
N LYS A 398 -3.18 -22.03 -30.74
CA LYS A 398 -4.59 -22.34 -30.96
C LYS A 398 -5.42 -21.05 -31.04
N ASN A 399 -6.38 -21.02 -31.96
CA ASN A 399 -7.35 -19.93 -32.09
C ASN A 399 -8.68 -20.27 -31.41
N CYS A 400 -9.62 -19.33 -31.36
CA CYS A 400 -10.93 -19.54 -30.71
C CYS A 400 -11.72 -20.73 -31.30
N THR A 401 -11.54 -21.06 -32.59
CA THR A 401 -12.20 -22.22 -33.22
C THR A 401 -11.74 -23.56 -32.66
N TYR A 402 -10.48 -23.65 -32.22
CA TYR A 402 -9.99 -24.84 -31.51
C TYR A 402 -10.72 -25.00 -30.18
N PHE A 403 -10.81 -23.92 -29.40
CA PHE A 403 -11.46 -23.95 -28.08
C PHE A 403 -12.96 -24.25 -28.18
N ALA A 404 -13.64 -23.84 -29.27
CA ALA A 404 -15.03 -24.20 -29.51
C ALA A 404 -15.25 -25.69 -29.82
N LYS A 405 -14.30 -26.33 -30.52
CA LYS A 405 -14.46 -27.68 -31.06
C LYS A 405 -13.81 -28.76 -30.21
N HIS A 406 -12.77 -28.42 -29.46
CA HIS A 406 -12.00 -29.38 -28.69
C HIS A 406 -12.77 -29.87 -27.46
N GLN A 407 -12.82 -31.19 -27.28
CA GLN A 407 -13.42 -31.78 -26.08
C GLN A 407 -12.39 -31.77 -24.95
N PHE A 408 -12.51 -30.82 -24.04
CA PHE A 408 -11.65 -30.76 -22.86
C PHE A 408 -11.99 -31.89 -21.89
N THR A 409 -10.95 -32.60 -21.46
CA THR A 409 -11.04 -33.74 -20.54
C THR A 409 -10.21 -33.47 -19.30
N LEU A 410 -10.32 -34.33 -18.28
CA LEU A 410 -9.46 -34.25 -17.09
C LEU A 410 -7.95 -34.31 -17.40
N ALA A 411 -7.55 -34.82 -18.57
CA ALA A 411 -6.16 -34.87 -18.98
C ALA A 411 -5.60 -33.49 -19.36
N ASP A 412 -6.44 -32.58 -19.85
CA ASP A 412 -6.05 -31.21 -20.25
C ASP A 412 -5.79 -30.32 -19.03
N PHE A 413 -6.49 -30.63 -17.93
CA PHE A 413 -6.31 -29.97 -16.64
C PHE A 413 -5.29 -30.69 -15.74
N LYS A 414 -4.52 -31.65 -16.25
CA LYS A 414 -3.49 -32.29 -15.43
C LYS A 414 -2.37 -31.29 -15.12
N ILE A 415 -2.01 -31.15 -13.85
CA ILE A 415 -0.83 -30.39 -13.42
C ILE A 415 0.43 -31.12 -13.92
N GLU A 416 1.33 -30.40 -14.59
CA GLU A 416 2.66 -30.90 -14.96
C GLU A 416 3.65 -30.64 -13.82
N GLY A 417 4.39 -31.68 -13.39
CA GLY A 417 5.36 -31.61 -12.29
C GLY A 417 5.04 -32.55 -11.10
N ARG A 418 5.95 -32.62 -10.12
CA ARG A 418 5.81 -33.46 -8.91
C ARG A 418 5.46 -32.66 -7.64
N GLU A 419 5.83 -31.40 -7.56
CA GLU A 419 5.63 -30.54 -6.38
C GLU A 419 5.16 -29.15 -6.82
N ILE A 420 4.18 -28.59 -6.09
CA ILE A 420 3.73 -27.21 -6.25
C ILE A 420 4.72 -26.36 -5.45
N VAL A 421 5.78 -25.91 -6.09
CA VAL A 421 6.63 -24.84 -5.58
C VAL A 421 6.09 -23.54 -6.16
N GLU A 422 6.02 -22.52 -5.32
CA GLU A 422 5.49 -21.17 -5.61
C GLU A 422 5.85 -20.70 -7.03
N ASP A 423 4.84 -20.17 -7.73
CA ASP A 423 4.88 -19.53 -9.07
C ASP A 423 5.23 -20.37 -10.32
N PHE A 424 5.44 -21.69 -10.23
CA PHE A 424 5.81 -22.49 -11.42
C PHE A 424 5.11 -23.83 -11.59
N PHE A 425 3.77 -23.87 -11.53
CA PHE A 425 3.03 -25.00 -12.09
C PHE A 425 2.30 -24.57 -13.37
N LYS A 426 2.25 -25.47 -14.34
CA LYS A 426 1.46 -25.30 -15.58
C LYS A 426 0.51 -26.47 -15.69
N LEU A 427 -0.70 -26.21 -16.17
CA LEU A 427 -1.53 -27.28 -16.68
C LEU A 427 -0.94 -27.79 -18.00
N LYS A 428 -1.21 -29.05 -18.33
CA LYS A 428 -0.81 -29.65 -19.61
C LYS A 428 -1.17 -28.77 -20.80
N ASN A 429 -2.36 -28.15 -20.77
CA ASN A 429 -2.66 -27.03 -21.63
C ASN A 429 -2.37 -25.71 -20.90
N CYS A 430 -1.19 -25.13 -21.16
CA CYS A 430 -0.72 -23.96 -20.45
C CYS A 430 -1.68 -22.76 -20.53
N ALA A 431 -2.43 -22.60 -21.62
CA ALA A 431 -3.41 -21.51 -21.78
C ALA A 431 -4.59 -21.59 -20.80
N LEU A 432 -4.81 -22.75 -20.17
CA LEU A 432 -5.86 -22.99 -19.19
C LEU A 432 -5.37 -22.83 -17.75
N THR A 433 -4.09 -22.52 -17.53
CA THR A 433 -3.49 -22.45 -16.19
C THR A 433 -4.19 -21.41 -15.31
N ASP A 434 -4.62 -20.29 -15.89
CA ASP A 434 -5.34 -19.25 -15.14
C ASP A 434 -6.70 -19.70 -14.58
N ILE A 435 -7.37 -20.68 -15.20
CA ILE A 435 -8.65 -21.21 -14.66
C ILE A 435 -8.44 -21.72 -13.24
N ALA A 436 -7.28 -22.31 -12.98
CA ALA A 436 -6.93 -22.87 -11.70
C ALA A 436 -6.87 -21.78 -10.61
N PHE A 437 -6.22 -20.65 -10.87
CA PHE A 437 -6.12 -19.54 -9.92
C PHE A 437 -7.46 -18.87 -9.58
N HIS A 438 -8.44 -18.98 -10.48
CA HIS A 438 -9.76 -18.36 -10.32
C HIS A 438 -10.91 -19.36 -10.25
N ALA A 439 -10.60 -20.59 -9.90
CA ALA A 439 -11.51 -21.70 -10.09
C ALA A 439 -12.76 -21.59 -9.20
N ASP A 440 -12.62 -20.99 -8.02
CA ASP A 440 -13.71 -20.63 -7.10
C ASP A 440 -14.73 -19.68 -7.74
N LYS A 441 -14.26 -18.60 -8.34
CA LYS A 441 -15.08 -17.58 -9.01
C LYS A 441 -15.78 -18.17 -10.24
N ILE A 442 -15.01 -18.90 -11.06
CA ILE A 442 -15.55 -19.59 -12.25
C ILE A 442 -16.69 -20.54 -11.83
N ALA A 443 -16.48 -21.33 -10.78
CA ALA A 443 -17.49 -22.27 -10.35
C ALA A 443 -18.73 -21.63 -9.74
N LEU A 444 -18.58 -20.51 -9.05
CA LEU A 444 -19.72 -19.74 -8.59
C LEU A 444 -20.50 -19.12 -9.76
N ASN A 445 -19.82 -18.59 -10.78
CA ASN A 445 -20.43 -18.04 -11.99
C ASN A 445 -21.16 -19.11 -12.80
N LEU A 446 -20.57 -20.30 -12.92
CA LEU A 446 -21.16 -21.46 -13.59
C LEU A 446 -22.15 -22.24 -12.71
N LYS A 447 -22.38 -21.81 -11.47
CA LYS A 447 -23.29 -22.46 -10.49
C LYS A 447 -22.93 -23.93 -10.20
N LEU A 448 -21.64 -24.26 -10.21
CA LEU A 448 -21.10 -25.59 -9.88
C LEU A 448 -20.94 -25.82 -8.37
N THR A 449 -21.02 -24.74 -7.59
CA THR A 449 -20.88 -24.72 -6.13
C THR A 449 -21.64 -23.53 -5.53
N THR A 450 -21.65 -23.44 -4.20
CA THR A 450 -22.23 -22.34 -3.43
C THR A 450 -21.16 -21.67 -2.59
N SER A 451 -21.35 -20.39 -2.24
CA SER A 451 -20.40 -19.67 -1.36
C SER A 451 -20.18 -20.38 -0.03
N LYS A 452 -21.21 -21.08 0.48
CA LYS A 452 -21.11 -21.89 1.69
C LYS A 452 -20.20 -23.11 1.50
N GLU A 453 -20.33 -23.85 0.41
CA GLU A 453 -19.49 -25.02 0.13
C GLU A 453 -18.01 -24.62 -0.04
N ILE A 454 -17.74 -23.46 -0.66
CA ILE A 454 -16.38 -22.90 -0.75
C ILE A 454 -15.85 -22.51 0.63
N LEU A 455 -16.64 -21.79 1.44
CA LEU A 455 -16.23 -21.37 2.78
C LEU A 455 -15.93 -22.59 3.66
N ASP A 456 -16.82 -23.59 3.65
CA ASP A 456 -16.65 -24.85 4.39
C ASP A 456 -15.41 -25.62 3.90
N LEU A 457 -15.07 -25.56 2.60
CA LEU A 457 -13.87 -26.17 2.05
C LEU A 457 -12.61 -25.48 2.54
N TYR A 458 -12.58 -24.14 2.54
CA TYR A 458 -11.41 -23.38 2.96
C TYR A 458 -11.22 -23.41 4.48
N GLN A 459 -12.29 -23.40 5.28
CA GLN A 459 -12.19 -23.45 6.75
C GLN A 459 -11.61 -24.76 7.27
N LYS A 460 -11.71 -25.85 6.49
CA LYS A 460 -11.15 -27.16 6.85
C LYS A 460 -9.64 -27.26 6.62
N ASP A 461 -9.02 -26.26 5.99
CA ASP A 461 -7.59 -26.26 5.67
C ASP A 461 -6.95 -24.95 6.17
N GLU A 462 -6.08 -25.06 7.18
CA GLU A 462 -5.43 -23.91 7.81
C GLU A 462 -4.59 -23.09 6.83
N MET A 463 -3.95 -23.75 5.85
CA MET A 463 -3.09 -23.07 4.88
C MET A 463 -3.92 -22.35 3.81
N ALA A 464 -5.12 -22.82 3.50
CA ALA A 464 -6.06 -22.14 2.62
C ALA A 464 -6.59 -20.82 3.21
N GLN A 465 -6.57 -20.68 4.54
CA GLN A 465 -6.87 -19.39 5.20
C GLN A 465 -5.75 -18.35 5.02
N ILE A 466 -4.52 -18.82 4.73
CA ILE A 466 -3.32 -17.97 4.71
C ILE A 466 -2.85 -17.73 3.26
N ARG A 467 -2.97 -18.71 2.37
CA ARG A 467 -2.40 -18.69 1.02
C ARG A 467 -3.44 -18.98 -0.06
N SER A 468 -3.48 -18.12 -1.08
CA SER A 468 -4.32 -18.28 -2.29
C SER A 468 -3.96 -19.53 -3.10
N SER A 469 -2.68 -19.92 -3.16
CA SER A 469 -2.22 -21.13 -3.85
C SER A 469 -2.80 -22.43 -3.27
N ASN A 470 -3.00 -22.50 -1.96
CA ASN A 470 -3.65 -23.64 -1.29
C ASN A 470 -5.15 -23.70 -1.60
N ARG A 471 -5.83 -22.54 -1.63
CA ARG A 471 -7.24 -22.44 -2.05
C ARG A 471 -7.44 -22.95 -3.47
N PHE A 472 -6.53 -22.59 -4.38
CA PHE A 472 -6.49 -23.14 -5.74
C PHE A 472 -6.47 -24.67 -5.71
N LEU A 473 -5.51 -25.29 -5.01
CA LEU A 473 -5.34 -26.75 -5.04
C LEU A 473 -6.58 -27.49 -4.51
N LEU A 474 -7.17 -26.98 -3.43
CA LEU A 474 -8.38 -27.54 -2.84
C LEU A 474 -9.53 -27.46 -3.81
N PHE A 475 -9.75 -26.29 -4.39
CA PHE A 475 -10.81 -26.10 -5.36
C PHE A 475 -10.60 -27.01 -6.57
N PHE A 476 -9.41 -26.98 -7.14
CA PHE A 476 -9.05 -27.75 -8.31
C PHE A 476 -9.30 -29.25 -8.10
N LYS A 477 -8.93 -29.80 -6.94
CA LYS A 477 -9.21 -31.20 -6.60
C LYS A 477 -10.71 -31.49 -6.44
N ALA A 478 -11.44 -30.60 -5.77
CA ALA A 478 -12.84 -30.83 -5.40
C ALA A 478 -13.81 -30.68 -6.59
N PHE A 479 -13.53 -29.77 -7.53
CA PHE A 479 -14.53 -29.32 -8.50
C PHE A 479 -14.14 -29.50 -9.97
N ARG A 480 -12.88 -29.84 -10.30
CA ARG A 480 -12.46 -30.03 -11.70
C ARG A 480 -13.29 -31.07 -12.46
N THR A 481 -13.76 -32.12 -11.79
CA THR A 481 -14.62 -33.15 -12.42
C THR A 481 -15.97 -32.56 -12.79
N ARG A 482 -16.61 -31.82 -11.87
CA ARG A 482 -17.87 -31.11 -12.14
C ARG A 482 -17.71 -30.10 -13.29
N PHE A 483 -16.57 -29.42 -13.34
CA PHE A 483 -16.26 -28.47 -14.41
C PHE A 483 -16.13 -29.15 -15.80
N VAL A 484 -15.40 -30.26 -15.89
CA VAL A 484 -15.29 -31.04 -17.14
C VAL A 484 -16.63 -31.63 -17.57
N GLU A 485 -17.42 -32.17 -16.64
CA GLU A 485 -18.78 -32.64 -16.92
C GLU A 485 -19.68 -31.52 -17.42
N TRP A 486 -19.57 -30.32 -16.84
CA TRP A 486 -20.30 -29.15 -17.28
C TRP A 486 -19.93 -28.74 -18.72
N LEU A 487 -18.64 -28.69 -19.05
CA LEU A 487 -18.16 -28.41 -20.41
C LEU A 487 -18.72 -29.43 -21.42
N GLY A 488 -18.72 -30.72 -21.05
CA GLY A 488 -19.32 -31.78 -21.87
C GLY A 488 -20.80 -31.54 -22.18
N LYS A 489 -21.59 -31.16 -21.15
CA LYS A 489 -23.02 -30.86 -21.31
C LYS A 489 -23.28 -29.64 -22.19
N GLN A 490 -22.48 -28.57 -22.07
CA GLN A 490 -22.67 -27.39 -22.93
C GLN A 490 -22.48 -27.75 -24.40
N ARG A 491 -21.43 -28.52 -24.71
CA ARG A 491 -21.17 -28.97 -26.07
C ARG A 491 -22.31 -29.82 -26.65
N GLU A 492 -22.95 -30.67 -25.86
CA GLU A 492 -24.12 -31.45 -26.29
C GLU A 492 -25.30 -30.55 -26.68
N LEU A 493 -25.56 -29.49 -25.90
CA LEU A 493 -26.60 -28.50 -26.20
C LEU A 493 -26.30 -27.74 -27.50
N ASP A 494 -25.03 -27.41 -27.76
CA ASP A 494 -24.60 -26.76 -29.00
C ASP A 494 -24.84 -27.67 -30.23
N TYR A 495 -24.51 -28.97 -30.13
CA TYR A 495 -24.76 -29.93 -31.22
C TYR A 495 -26.27 -30.08 -31.51
N GLN A 496 -27.11 -30.07 -30.49
CA GLN A 496 -28.56 -30.16 -30.64
C GLN A 496 -29.14 -28.90 -31.30
N SER A 497 -28.59 -27.71 -31.01
CA SER A 497 -29.06 -26.45 -31.61
C SER A 497 -28.55 -26.21 -33.05
N SER A 498 -27.43 -26.83 -33.43
CA SER A 498 -26.82 -26.69 -34.77
C SER A 498 -27.21 -27.78 -35.77
N SER A 499 -27.95 -28.81 -35.34
CA SER A 499 -28.52 -29.82 -36.23
C SER A 499 -29.76 -29.26 -36.94
N PRO A 500 -29.77 -29.08 -38.28
CA PRO A 500 -30.98 -28.65 -38.97
C PRO A 500 -32.04 -29.72 -38.78
N SER A 501 -33.22 -29.31 -38.32
CA SER A 501 -34.41 -30.15 -38.27
C SER A 501 -34.61 -30.81 -39.63
N ALA A 502 -34.31 -32.10 -39.71
CA ALA A 502 -34.67 -32.96 -40.82
C ALA A 502 -36.19 -33.18 -40.79
N GLU A 503 -36.96 -32.13 -41.08
CA GLU A 503 -38.31 -32.28 -41.63
C GLU A 503 -38.20 -32.29 -43.16
N GLN A 504 -37.57 -33.33 -43.70
CA GLN A 504 -38.07 -33.88 -44.96
C GLN A 504 -39.40 -34.56 -44.61
N ARG A 505 -40.48 -33.79 -44.67
CA ARG A 505 -41.82 -34.34 -44.85
C ARG A 505 -41.79 -35.18 -46.12
N VAL A 506 -41.65 -36.49 -45.95
CA VAL A 506 -42.11 -37.47 -46.91
C VAL A 506 -43.59 -37.18 -47.10
N VAL A 507 -43.94 -36.57 -48.23
CA VAL A 507 -45.33 -36.49 -48.69
C VAL A 507 -45.65 -37.87 -49.29
N PRO A 508 -46.61 -38.63 -48.76
CA PRO A 508 -47.05 -39.85 -49.39
C PRO A 508 -48.15 -39.52 -50.39
N SER A 509 -47.86 -39.56 -51.69
CA SER A 509 -48.56 -40.33 -52.74
C SER A 509 -47.96 -40.03 -54.11
#